data_AF-A0A6V8KYA2-F1
#
_entry.id   AF-A0A6V8KYA2-F1
#
_cell.length_a   1.000
_cell.length_b   1.000
_cell.length_c   1.000
_cell.angle_alpha   90.00
_cell.angle_beta   90.00
_cell.angle_gamma   90.00
#
_symmetry.space_group_name_H-M   'P 1'
#
loop_
_entity.id
_entity.type
_entity.pdbx_description
1 polymer ?
#
loop_
_entity_poly.entity_id
_entity_poly.type
_entity_poly.pdbx_seq_one_letter_code
_entity_poly.pdbx_strand_id
1 'polypeptide(L)'
;MLDHRLLMPVLDGLDEIPESARRGAVRALNHAIGADHPIVVTCRTAEYADVITDGAPTLHRAPVVQIVPVPAADVIGYLSQVDWPDGTAWEAVYADVRAQPQGPVASALSTPLMLALARMVYQRLGGDPGDLLDATRFDCRHAVEDHLTDRVIDAAYAPDRLPSGNPVHQTPARWTARQARPWLTFLAIYLHRYRERDLAWWRLSQRLLSPWVAPGIGIGGGIALMSGISAGIAAANTNANTEDAIPLDEALTVAAAVGGTFTIFAIVIWYAGAGRAPGRLSFAIRGSLGRLRRGFATGAALIAVPAVPVLLVAAGAIQVSDGWSFTVIQTYIEALAAVTALAVVVAVALAVHNWLDAPPTSAAQASPEGFLRQDRRSSWVAAAVGERSWLFSRLRRSPPP
;
A
#
# COMPACT_ATOMS: atom_id res chain seq x y z
N MET A 1 -27.81 -19.23 9.79
CA MET A 1 -27.07 -20.05 8.80
C MET A 1 -25.92 -20.82 9.45
N LEU A 2 -25.01 -20.15 10.19
CA LEU A 2 -24.04 -20.83 11.06
C LEU A 2 -24.75 -21.68 12.12
N ASP A 3 -25.74 -21.13 12.82
CA ASP A 3 -26.54 -21.84 13.84
C ASP A 3 -27.35 -23.04 13.31
N HIS A 4 -27.46 -23.18 11.98
CA HIS A 4 -28.13 -24.31 11.32
C HIS A 4 -27.12 -25.32 10.73
N ARG A 5 -25.82 -25.20 11.03
CA ARG A 5 -24.73 -26.05 10.49
C ARG A 5 -24.65 -26.09 8.96
N LEU A 6 -25.15 -25.06 8.29
CA LEU A 6 -25.13 -24.97 6.81
C LEU A 6 -23.84 -24.33 6.27
N LEU A 7 -22.93 -23.92 7.14
CA LEU A 7 -21.69 -23.22 6.79
C LEU A 7 -20.52 -23.81 7.56
N MET A 8 -19.42 -24.09 6.84
CA MET A 8 -18.13 -24.52 7.41
C MET A 8 -17.09 -23.44 7.11
N PRO A 9 -16.69 -22.61 8.09
CA PRO A 9 -15.61 -21.65 7.89
C PRO A 9 -14.28 -22.36 7.61
N VAL A 10 -13.51 -21.78 6.69
CA VAL A 10 -12.11 -22.15 6.42
C VAL A 10 -11.27 -20.92 6.71
N LEU A 11 -10.42 -21.01 7.75
CA LEU A 11 -9.43 -20.00 8.08
C LEU A 11 -8.10 -20.43 7.47
N ASP A 12 -7.71 -19.78 6.39
CA ASP A 12 -6.40 -19.99 5.78
C ASP A 12 -5.36 -19.09 6.46
N GLY A 13 -4.28 -19.66 7.00
CA GLY A 13 -3.13 -18.92 7.52
C GLY A 13 -3.24 -18.42 8.95
N LEU A 14 -3.42 -19.29 9.94
CA LEU A 14 -3.31 -18.89 11.36
C LEU A 14 -1.92 -18.31 11.69
N ASP A 15 -0.87 -18.77 11.00
CA ASP A 15 0.49 -18.26 11.14
C ASP A 15 0.69 -16.83 10.62
N GLU A 16 -0.24 -16.33 9.80
CA GLU A 16 -0.24 -14.94 9.31
C GLU A 16 -0.71 -13.95 10.39
N ILE A 17 -1.38 -14.43 11.44
CA ILE A 17 -1.74 -13.60 12.59
C ILE A 17 -0.46 -13.30 13.40
N PRO A 18 -0.22 -12.01 13.76
CA PRO A 18 0.89 -11.64 14.63
C PRO A 18 0.95 -12.49 15.89
N GLU A 19 2.15 -12.92 16.26
CA GLU A 19 2.40 -13.81 17.39
C GLU A 19 1.69 -13.36 18.68
N SER A 20 1.74 -12.06 18.98
CA SER A 20 1.09 -11.46 20.16
C SER A 20 -0.44 -11.62 20.19
N ALA A 21 -1.08 -11.72 19.02
CA ALA A 21 -2.52 -11.84 18.87
C ALA A 21 -2.98 -13.29 18.59
N ARG A 22 -2.08 -14.17 18.14
CA ARG A 22 -2.40 -15.52 17.68
C ARG A 22 -3.09 -16.37 18.76
N ARG A 23 -2.63 -16.31 20.01
CA ARG A 23 -3.27 -17.00 21.16
C ARG A 23 -4.68 -16.48 21.44
N GLY A 24 -4.89 -15.17 21.31
CA GLY A 24 -6.21 -14.55 21.46
C GLY A 24 -7.17 -15.00 20.36
N ALA A 25 -6.67 -15.11 19.12
CA ALA A 25 -7.43 -15.61 17.99
C ALA A 25 -7.94 -17.04 18.21
N VAL A 26 -7.09 -17.95 18.71
CA VAL A 26 -7.52 -19.33 19.02
C VAL A 26 -8.62 -19.37 20.09
N ARG A 27 -8.52 -18.55 21.15
CA ARG A 27 -9.58 -18.45 22.17
C ARG A 27 -10.88 -17.89 21.58
N ALA A 28 -10.78 -16.87 20.74
CA ALA A 28 -11.93 -16.28 20.07
C ALA A 28 -12.61 -17.27 19.12
N LEU A 29 -11.84 -18.08 18.38
CA LEU A 29 -12.35 -19.15 17.54
C LEU A 29 -13.12 -20.19 18.37
N ASN A 30 -12.52 -20.68 19.46
CA ASN A 30 -13.18 -21.62 20.37
C ASN A 30 -14.50 -21.07 20.93
N HIS A 31 -14.54 -19.77 21.26
CA HIS A 31 -15.76 -19.12 21.74
C HIS A 31 -16.82 -18.95 20.65
N ALA A 32 -16.43 -18.54 19.45
CA ALA A 32 -17.35 -18.26 18.34
C ALA A 32 -17.97 -19.53 17.75
N ILE A 33 -17.20 -20.61 17.69
CA ILE A 33 -17.59 -21.88 17.04
C ILE A 33 -18.29 -22.79 18.06
N GLY A 34 -17.91 -22.67 19.34
CA GLY A 34 -18.39 -23.58 20.38
C GLY A 34 -17.97 -25.03 20.11
N ALA A 35 -18.76 -25.99 20.58
CA ALA A 35 -18.49 -27.43 20.42
C ALA A 35 -19.21 -28.07 19.22
N ASP A 36 -20.04 -27.32 18.51
CA ASP A 36 -21.09 -27.86 17.62
C ASP A 36 -21.00 -27.40 16.15
N HIS A 37 -19.99 -26.61 15.80
CA HIS A 37 -19.77 -26.11 14.44
C HIS A 37 -18.42 -26.56 13.89
N PRO A 38 -18.37 -27.09 12.65
CA PRO A 38 -17.10 -27.49 12.05
C PRO A 38 -16.31 -26.27 11.59
N ILE A 39 -14.98 -26.34 11.71
CA ILE A 39 -14.04 -25.36 11.15
C ILE A 39 -12.82 -26.08 10.58
N VAL A 40 -12.27 -25.52 9.51
CA VAL A 40 -10.92 -25.87 9.03
C VAL A 40 -10.00 -24.69 9.26
N VAL A 41 -8.84 -24.94 9.86
CA VAL A 41 -7.80 -23.93 10.07
C VAL A 41 -6.50 -24.47 9.49
N THR A 42 -5.83 -23.70 8.62
CA THR A 42 -4.50 -24.01 8.14
C THR A 42 -3.45 -23.24 8.95
N CYS A 43 -2.31 -23.86 9.19
CA CYS A 43 -1.19 -23.24 9.90
C CYS A 43 0.11 -23.97 9.53
N ARG A 44 1.22 -23.25 9.54
CA ARG A 44 2.55 -23.86 9.48
C ARG A 44 2.86 -24.64 10.76
N THR A 45 3.60 -25.74 10.61
CA THR A 45 3.87 -26.68 11.71
C THR A 45 4.60 -26.05 12.89
N ALA A 46 5.65 -25.26 12.64
CA ALA A 46 6.43 -24.62 13.71
C ALA A 46 5.58 -23.59 14.46
N GLU A 47 4.91 -22.70 13.72
CA GLU A 47 4.03 -21.69 14.28
C GLU A 47 2.84 -22.27 15.07
N TYR A 48 2.33 -23.45 14.67
CA TYR A 48 1.32 -24.18 15.44
C TYR A 48 1.90 -24.75 16.74
N ALA A 49 3.08 -25.37 16.67
CA ALA A 49 3.76 -25.93 17.84
C ALA A 49 4.08 -24.86 18.90
N ASP A 50 4.53 -23.68 18.46
CA ASP A 50 4.80 -22.53 19.33
C ASP A 50 3.52 -22.09 20.08
N VAL A 51 2.41 -21.97 19.36
CA VAL A 51 1.11 -21.57 19.94
C VAL A 51 0.65 -22.52 21.05
N ILE A 52 0.79 -23.83 20.82
CA ILE A 52 0.42 -24.85 21.80
C ILE A 52 1.39 -24.85 22.99
N THR A 53 2.69 -24.74 22.73
CA THR A 53 3.73 -24.68 23.78
C THR A 53 3.54 -23.46 24.68
N ASP A 54 3.13 -22.32 24.12
CA ASP A 54 2.86 -21.07 24.85
C ASP A 54 1.49 -21.05 25.59
N GLY A 55 0.86 -22.22 25.73
CA GLY A 55 -0.33 -22.41 26.55
C GLY A 55 -1.64 -21.94 25.91
N ALA A 56 -1.70 -21.84 24.58
CA ALA A 56 -2.99 -21.68 23.92
C ALA A 56 -3.84 -22.96 24.08
N PRO A 57 -5.16 -22.83 24.25
CA PRO A 57 -6.02 -24.01 24.18
C PRO A 57 -5.96 -24.60 22.78
N THR A 58 -6.01 -25.92 22.66
CA THR A 58 -6.26 -26.57 21.37
C THR A 58 -7.65 -26.19 20.86
N LEU A 59 -7.84 -26.17 19.55
CA LEU A 59 -9.18 -26.02 18.98
C LEU A 59 -10.07 -27.18 19.44
N HIS A 60 -11.26 -26.86 19.95
CA HIS A 60 -12.14 -27.87 20.54
C HIS A 60 -12.52 -28.94 19.51
N ARG A 61 -12.24 -30.21 19.84
CA ARG A 61 -12.58 -31.38 19.01
C ARG A 61 -12.08 -31.31 17.56
N ALA A 62 -11.03 -30.54 17.30
CA ALA A 62 -10.42 -30.44 15.98
C ALA A 62 -9.23 -31.42 15.88
N PRO A 63 -9.28 -32.44 15.01
CA PRO A 63 -8.12 -33.28 14.75
C PRO A 63 -7.03 -32.45 14.05
N VAL A 64 -5.77 -32.68 14.43
CA VAL A 64 -4.63 -32.08 13.75
C VAL A 64 -4.24 -32.99 12.59
N VAL A 65 -4.28 -32.47 11.37
CA VAL A 65 -3.86 -33.17 10.15
C VAL A 65 -2.58 -32.52 9.66
N GLN A 66 -1.49 -33.30 9.62
CA GLN A 66 -0.23 -32.86 9.05
C GLN A 66 -0.15 -33.30 7.59
N ILE A 67 0.12 -32.34 6.70
CA ILE A 67 0.41 -32.63 5.29
C ILE A 67 1.82 -33.22 5.21
N VAL A 68 1.92 -34.43 4.67
CA VAL A 68 3.19 -35.15 4.46
C VAL A 68 3.73 -34.90 3.05
N PRO A 69 5.03 -35.13 2.80
CA PRO A 69 5.59 -35.06 1.45
C PRO A 69 4.87 -35.98 0.46
N VAL A 70 4.78 -35.54 -0.80
CA VAL A 70 4.17 -36.28 -1.92
C VAL A 70 5.00 -37.52 -2.22
N PRO A 71 4.41 -38.73 -2.20
CA PRO A 71 5.11 -39.95 -2.55
C PRO A 71 5.63 -39.93 -4.00
N ALA A 72 6.76 -40.60 -4.25
CA ALA A 72 7.36 -40.71 -5.58
C ALA A 72 6.38 -41.24 -6.65
N ALA A 73 5.48 -42.17 -6.29
CA ALA A 73 4.46 -42.70 -7.19
C ALA A 73 3.47 -41.61 -7.65
N ASP A 74 3.05 -40.73 -6.73
CA ASP A 74 2.12 -39.64 -7.03
C ASP A 74 2.80 -38.52 -7.81
N VAL A 75 4.09 -38.24 -7.56
CA VAL A 75 4.91 -37.34 -8.38
C VAL A 75 4.94 -37.80 -9.83
N ILE A 76 5.27 -39.07 -10.06
CA ILE A 76 5.30 -39.66 -11.40
C ILE A 76 3.91 -39.63 -12.04
N GLY A 77 2.87 -40.05 -11.30
CA GLY A 77 1.49 -40.08 -11.79
C GLY A 77 0.94 -38.69 -12.14
N TYR A 78 1.36 -37.65 -11.42
CA TYR A 78 1.00 -36.26 -11.72
C TYR A 78 1.69 -35.76 -12.99
N LEU A 79 3.01 -35.94 -13.10
CA LEU A 79 3.79 -35.45 -14.24
C LEU A 79 3.51 -36.23 -15.54
N SER A 80 3.13 -37.51 -15.43
CA SER A 80 2.76 -38.31 -16.60
C SER A 80 1.46 -37.88 -17.26
N GLN A 81 0.63 -37.09 -16.56
CA GLN A 81 -0.62 -36.52 -17.11
C GLN A 81 -0.41 -35.17 -17.81
N VAL A 82 0.82 -34.64 -17.80
CA VAL A 82 1.12 -33.36 -18.42
C VAL A 82 1.46 -33.58 -19.89
N ASP A 83 0.79 -32.82 -20.76
CA ASP A 83 1.18 -32.71 -22.16
C ASP A 83 2.43 -31.83 -22.26
N TRP A 84 3.58 -32.49 -22.39
CA TRP A 84 4.89 -31.84 -22.52
C TRP A 84 5.14 -31.34 -23.95
N PRO A 85 5.86 -30.22 -24.12
CA PRO A 85 6.27 -29.76 -25.45
C PRO A 85 7.32 -30.70 -26.05
N ASP A 86 7.42 -30.70 -27.39
CA ASP A 86 8.40 -31.51 -28.13
C ASP A 86 9.82 -31.36 -27.58
N GLY A 87 10.52 -32.48 -27.41
CA GLY A 87 11.87 -32.54 -26.86
C GLY A 87 11.96 -32.48 -25.33
N THR A 88 10.84 -32.49 -24.61
CA THR A 88 10.80 -32.53 -23.14
C THR A 88 10.36 -33.91 -22.66
N ALA A 89 11.31 -34.84 -22.54
CA ALA A 89 11.06 -36.23 -22.18
C ALA A 89 11.34 -36.50 -20.70
N TRP A 90 10.34 -36.93 -19.94
CA TRP A 90 10.45 -37.13 -18.49
C TRP A 90 10.73 -38.57 -18.08
N GLU A 91 10.78 -39.52 -19.03
CA GLU A 91 10.90 -40.95 -18.79
C GLU A 91 12.14 -41.31 -17.96
N ALA A 92 13.27 -40.66 -18.25
CA ALA A 92 14.51 -40.85 -17.49
C ALA A 92 14.36 -40.38 -16.03
N VAL A 93 13.72 -39.23 -15.81
CA VAL A 93 13.46 -38.71 -14.47
C VAL A 93 12.48 -39.59 -13.71
N TYR A 94 11.45 -40.14 -14.37
CA TYR A 94 10.53 -41.09 -13.74
C TYR A 94 11.24 -42.38 -13.30
N ALA A 95 12.18 -42.86 -14.11
CA ALA A 95 12.99 -44.03 -13.77
C ALA A 95 13.87 -43.74 -12.55
N ASP A 96 14.54 -42.58 -12.52
CA ASP A 96 15.38 -42.17 -11.39
C ASP A 96 14.57 -41.98 -10.10
N VAL A 97 13.45 -41.23 -10.14
CA VAL A 97 12.58 -41.01 -8.98
C VAL A 97 12.03 -42.33 -8.42
N ARG A 98 11.78 -43.33 -9.28
CA ARG A 98 11.37 -44.67 -8.85
C ARG A 98 12.50 -45.48 -8.24
N ALA A 99 13.71 -45.39 -8.79
CA ALA A 99 14.89 -46.10 -8.30
C ALA A 99 15.45 -45.49 -7.00
N GLN A 100 15.37 -44.16 -6.88
CA GLN A 100 15.94 -43.35 -5.81
C GLN A 100 14.87 -42.44 -5.18
N PRO A 101 13.89 -42.98 -4.45
CA PRO A 101 12.80 -42.18 -3.87
C PRO A 101 13.25 -41.17 -2.80
N GLN A 102 14.49 -41.28 -2.32
CA GLN A 102 15.14 -40.34 -1.41
C GLN A 102 16.29 -39.56 -2.08
N GLY A 103 16.46 -39.70 -3.41
CA GLY A 103 17.46 -38.97 -4.18
C GLY A 103 17.15 -37.46 -4.23
N PRO A 104 18.09 -36.64 -4.73
CA PRO A 104 17.94 -35.17 -4.82
C PRO A 104 16.66 -34.74 -5.54
N VAL A 105 16.38 -35.32 -6.71
CA VAL A 105 15.23 -34.98 -7.56
C VAL A 105 13.92 -35.41 -6.91
N ALA A 106 13.83 -36.66 -6.44
CA ALA A 106 12.65 -37.17 -5.74
C ALA A 106 12.33 -36.35 -4.48
N SER A 107 13.36 -35.99 -3.71
CA SER A 107 13.22 -35.19 -2.49
C SER A 107 12.75 -33.76 -2.80
N ALA A 108 13.25 -33.13 -3.85
CA ALA A 108 12.80 -31.80 -4.26
C ALA A 108 11.35 -31.81 -4.74
N LEU A 109 11.00 -32.75 -5.62
CA LEU A 109 9.66 -32.90 -6.19
C LEU A 109 8.61 -33.43 -5.20
N SER A 110 9.02 -33.86 -4.00
CA SER A 110 8.13 -34.31 -2.94
C SER A 110 7.27 -33.18 -2.34
N THR A 111 7.50 -31.91 -2.70
CA THR A 111 6.65 -30.80 -2.27
C THR A 111 5.72 -30.36 -3.41
N PRO A 112 4.42 -30.09 -3.13
CA PRO A 112 3.49 -29.64 -4.17
C PRO A 112 3.95 -28.37 -4.90
N LEU A 113 4.64 -27.45 -4.19
CA LEU A 113 5.22 -26.25 -4.78
C LEU A 113 6.26 -26.62 -5.85
N MET A 114 7.26 -27.41 -5.50
CA MET A 114 8.34 -27.75 -6.45
C MET A 114 7.83 -28.58 -7.62
N LEU A 115 6.86 -29.47 -7.38
CA LEU A 115 6.19 -30.21 -8.44
C LEU A 115 5.45 -29.30 -9.43
N ALA A 116 4.73 -28.29 -8.92
CA ALA A 116 4.06 -27.28 -9.73
C ALA A 116 5.06 -26.40 -10.49
N LEU A 117 6.19 -26.03 -9.87
CA LEU A 117 7.26 -25.27 -10.53
C LEU A 117 7.93 -26.07 -11.64
N ALA A 118 8.25 -27.34 -11.40
CA ALA A 118 8.79 -28.24 -12.41
C ALA A 118 7.85 -28.33 -13.62
N ARG A 119 6.55 -28.57 -13.37
CA ARG A 119 5.53 -28.51 -14.42
C ARG A 119 5.54 -27.18 -15.16
N MET A 120 5.46 -26.06 -14.45
CA MET A 120 5.41 -24.74 -15.07
C MET A 120 6.65 -24.45 -15.93
N VAL A 121 7.84 -24.72 -15.41
CA VAL A 121 9.12 -24.43 -16.07
C VAL A 121 9.25 -25.27 -17.35
N TYR A 122 9.12 -26.59 -17.25
CA TYR A 122 9.31 -27.47 -18.40
C TYR A 122 8.15 -27.39 -19.41
N GLN A 123 6.92 -27.12 -18.95
CA GLN A 123 5.78 -26.94 -19.86
C GLN A 123 5.88 -25.62 -20.66
N ARG A 124 6.36 -24.53 -20.05
CA ARG A 124 6.42 -23.21 -20.71
C ARG A 124 7.71 -22.96 -21.48
N LEU A 125 8.84 -23.44 -20.95
CA LEU A 125 10.16 -23.21 -21.54
C LEU A 125 10.64 -24.40 -22.39
N GLY A 126 10.14 -25.60 -22.13
CA GLY A 126 10.73 -26.84 -22.64
C GLY A 126 12.12 -27.10 -22.06
N GLY A 127 12.88 -27.93 -22.77
CA GLY A 127 14.23 -28.38 -22.38
C GLY A 127 14.21 -29.81 -21.87
N ASP A 128 15.39 -30.41 -21.72
CA ASP A 128 15.52 -31.80 -21.29
C ASP A 128 15.43 -31.92 -19.75
N PRO A 129 14.39 -32.56 -19.19
CA PRO A 129 14.32 -32.87 -17.76
C PRO A 129 15.45 -33.79 -17.30
N GLY A 130 16.05 -34.57 -18.22
CA GLY A 130 17.20 -35.42 -17.95
C GLY A 130 18.41 -34.65 -17.41
N ASP A 131 18.52 -33.35 -17.68
CA ASP A 131 19.55 -32.48 -17.08
C ASP A 131 19.53 -32.53 -15.55
N LEU A 132 18.35 -32.74 -14.93
CA LEU A 132 18.21 -32.84 -13.46
C LEU A 132 18.93 -34.06 -12.88
N LEU A 133 19.31 -35.03 -13.71
CA LEU A 133 20.00 -36.26 -13.32
C LEU A 133 21.53 -36.09 -13.31
N ASP A 134 22.05 -34.92 -13.70
CA ASP A 134 23.48 -34.61 -13.58
C ASP A 134 23.88 -34.50 -12.11
N ALA A 135 24.44 -35.57 -11.56
CA ALA A 135 24.85 -35.66 -10.16
C ALA A 135 25.95 -34.65 -9.76
N THR A 136 26.68 -34.06 -10.72
CA THR A 136 27.69 -33.03 -10.41
C THR A 136 27.05 -31.67 -10.19
N ARG A 137 25.94 -31.40 -10.90
CA ARG A 137 25.21 -30.14 -10.85
C ARG A 137 24.06 -30.17 -9.84
N PHE A 138 23.46 -31.34 -9.65
CA PHE A 138 22.28 -31.58 -8.82
C PHE A 138 22.59 -32.62 -7.73
N ASP A 139 23.61 -32.31 -6.93
CA ASP A 139 24.13 -33.18 -5.87
C ASP A 139 23.19 -33.31 -4.66
N CYS A 140 22.29 -32.34 -4.47
CA CYS A 140 21.38 -32.27 -3.35
C CYS A 140 20.02 -31.69 -3.75
N ARG A 141 19.04 -31.90 -2.87
CA ARG A 141 17.68 -31.34 -3.01
C ARG A 141 17.69 -29.85 -3.30
N HIS A 142 18.54 -29.10 -2.61
CA HIS A 142 18.58 -27.64 -2.71
C HIS A 142 19.01 -27.17 -4.11
N ALA A 143 19.97 -27.84 -4.75
CA ALA A 143 20.40 -27.52 -6.11
C ALA A 143 19.27 -27.68 -7.14
N VAL A 144 18.41 -28.69 -6.97
CA VAL A 144 17.21 -28.86 -7.81
C VAL A 144 16.18 -27.77 -7.51
N GLU A 145 15.96 -27.43 -6.24
CA GLU A 145 15.04 -26.37 -5.84
C GLU A 145 15.43 -25.00 -6.39
N ASP A 146 16.71 -24.65 -6.29
CA ASP A 146 17.27 -23.40 -6.82
C ASP A 146 17.14 -23.33 -8.34
N HIS A 147 17.46 -24.42 -9.05
CA HIS A 147 17.32 -24.44 -10.51
C HIS A 147 15.89 -24.20 -10.99
N LEU A 148 14.91 -24.84 -10.34
CA LEU A 148 13.51 -24.65 -10.68
C LEU A 148 13.05 -23.23 -10.34
N THR A 149 13.45 -22.71 -9.18
CA THR A 149 13.09 -21.36 -8.72
C THR A 149 13.69 -20.27 -9.62
N ASP A 150 14.94 -20.40 -10.05
CA ASP A 150 15.64 -19.44 -10.91
C ASP A 150 14.96 -19.24 -12.28
N ARG A 151 14.29 -20.29 -12.76
CA ARG A 151 13.58 -20.31 -14.05
C ARG A 151 12.12 -19.89 -13.95
N VAL A 152 11.57 -19.71 -12.75
CA VAL A 152 10.16 -19.32 -12.56
C VAL A 152 9.84 -18.00 -13.23
N ILE A 153 10.71 -17.00 -13.10
CA ILE A 153 10.46 -15.67 -13.71
C ILE A 153 10.46 -15.80 -15.23
N ASP A 154 11.38 -16.57 -15.81
CA ASP A 154 11.42 -16.74 -17.26
C ASP A 154 10.21 -17.54 -17.76
N ALA A 155 9.80 -18.57 -17.02
CA ALA A 155 8.60 -19.35 -17.33
C ALA A 155 7.32 -18.49 -17.24
N ALA A 156 7.13 -17.73 -16.17
CA ALA A 156 5.94 -16.90 -15.95
C ALA A 156 5.74 -15.83 -17.04
N TYR A 157 6.83 -15.33 -17.62
CA TYR A 157 6.80 -14.32 -18.69
C TYR A 157 7.00 -14.90 -20.09
N ALA A 158 7.14 -16.23 -20.23
CA ALA A 158 7.20 -16.88 -21.53
C ALA A 158 5.85 -16.71 -22.28
N PRO A 159 5.85 -16.63 -23.62
CA PRO A 159 4.61 -16.64 -24.38
C PRO A 159 3.88 -17.98 -24.21
N ASP A 160 2.54 -17.93 -24.17
CA ASP A 160 1.74 -19.15 -24.22
C ASP A 160 1.98 -19.89 -25.54
N ARG A 161 1.94 -21.22 -25.50
CA ARG A 161 2.14 -22.07 -26.67
C ARG A 161 0.87 -22.88 -26.97
N LEU A 162 0.59 -23.07 -28.25
CA LEU A 162 -0.40 -24.02 -28.74
C LEU A 162 0.12 -25.46 -28.52
N PRO A 163 -0.77 -26.47 -28.54
CA PRO A 163 -0.35 -27.88 -28.54
C PRO A 163 0.66 -28.24 -29.65
N SER A 164 0.65 -27.48 -30.75
CA SER A 164 1.63 -27.61 -31.86
C SER A 164 3.01 -27.01 -31.55
N GLY A 165 3.26 -26.55 -30.33
CA GLY A 165 4.51 -25.91 -29.91
C GLY A 165 4.67 -24.45 -30.36
N ASN A 166 3.84 -23.97 -31.29
CA ASN A 166 3.87 -22.60 -31.78
C ASN A 166 3.36 -21.61 -30.72
N PRO A 167 3.99 -20.42 -30.57
CA PRO A 167 3.48 -19.40 -29.66
C PRO A 167 2.08 -18.97 -30.09
N VAL A 168 1.15 -18.90 -29.14
CA VAL A 168 -0.16 -18.30 -29.36
C VAL A 168 0.07 -16.83 -29.73
N HIS A 169 -0.48 -16.39 -30.85
CA HIS A 169 -0.48 -14.97 -31.24
C HIS A 169 -1.39 -14.17 -30.30
N GLN A 170 -0.92 -13.92 -29.07
CA GLN A 170 -1.56 -13.05 -28.10
C GLN A 170 -0.97 -11.65 -28.18
N THR A 171 -1.67 -10.70 -27.57
CA THR A 171 -1.13 -9.36 -27.31
C THR A 171 0.20 -9.53 -26.55
N PRO A 172 1.31 -8.95 -27.03
CA PRO A 172 2.60 -9.13 -26.37
C PRO A 172 2.50 -8.72 -24.90
N ALA A 173 3.01 -9.58 -24.02
CA ALA A 173 3.07 -9.27 -22.59
C ALA A 173 3.70 -7.89 -22.40
N ARG A 174 3.07 -7.07 -21.57
CA ARG A 174 3.50 -5.67 -21.37
C ARG A 174 4.96 -5.55 -20.92
N TRP A 175 5.48 -6.59 -20.26
CA TRP A 175 6.85 -6.68 -19.80
C TRP A 175 7.46 -8.03 -20.15
N THR A 176 8.77 -8.03 -20.39
CA THR A 176 9.57 -9.25 -20.61
C THR A 176 10.18 -9.75 -19.30
N ALA A 177 10.56 -11.03 -19.24
CA ALA A 177 11.27 -11.60 -18.08
C ALA A 177 12.51 -10.79 -17.69
N ARG A 178 13.28 -10.33 -18.68
CA ARG A 178 14.48 -9.49 -18.52
C ARG A 178 14.19 -8.15 -17.83
N GLN A 179 13.01 -7.56 -18.07
CA GLN A 179 12.58 -6.33 -17.40
C GLN A 179 12.04 -6.61 -16.00
N ALA A 180 11.28 -7.70 -15.84
CA ALA A 180 10.67 -8.05 -14.57
C ALA A 180 11.68 -8.50 -13.51
N ARG A 181 12.72 -9.24 -13.91
CA ARG A 181 13.75 -9.78 -13.01
C ARG A 181 14.35 -8.74 -12.06
N PRO A 182 14.93 -7.61 -12.51
CA PRO A 182 15.49 -6.61 -11.60
C PRO A 182 14.45 -5.98 -10.67
N TRP A 183 13.19 -5.83 -11.12
CA TRP A 183 12.12 -5.29 -10.27
C TRP A 183 11.69 -6.26 -9.17
N LEU A 184 11.54 -7.55 -9.52
CA LEU A 184 11.20 -8.59 -8.55
C LEU A 184 12.35 -8.83 -7.58
N THR A 185 13.61 -8.80 -8.04
CA THR A 185 14.80 -8.83 -7.17
C THR A 185 14.80 -7.65 -6.21
N PHE A 186 14.50 -6.44 -6.70
CA PHE A 186 14.39 -5.26 -5.84
C PHE A 186 13.31 -5.44 -4.77
N LEU A 187 12.12 -5.94 -5.14
CA LEU A 187 11.04 -6.20 -4.19
C LEU A 187 11.42 -7.29 -3.17
N ALA A 188 12.08 -8.36 -3.60
CA ALA A 188 12.55 -9.43 -2.72
C ALA A 188 13.56 -8.90 -1.69
N ILE A 189 14.57 -8.13 -2.14
CA ILE A 189 15.55 -7.49 -1.26
C ILE A 189 14.86 -6.52 -0.30
N TYR A 190 13.89 -5.73 -0.79
CA TYR A 190 13.12 -4.82 0.04
C TYR A 190 12.35 -5.56 1.14
N LEU A 191 11.56 -6.57 0.80
CA LEU A 191 10.77 -7.35 1.76
C LEU A 191 11.67 -8.05 2.79
N HIS A 192 12.79 -8.63 2.33
CA HIS A 192 13.76 -9.26 3.20
C HIS A 192 14.39 -8.25 4.18
N ARG A 193 14.82 -7.08 3.70
CA ARG A 193 15.42 -6.02 4.53
C ARG A 193 14.49 -5.54 5.64
N TYR A 194 13.19 -5.47 5.36
CA TYR A 194 12.20 -5.02 6.34
C TYR A 194 11.52 -6.16 7.11
N ARG A 195 11.91 -7.42 6.86
CA ARG A 195 11.30 -8.64 7.43
C ARG A 195 9.77 -8.66 7.26
N GLU A 196 9.29 -8.15 6.13
CA GLU A 196 7.87 -8.13 5.78
C GLU A 196 7.58 -9.28 4.82
N ARG A 197 6.48 -10.02 5.06
CA ARG A 197 5.99 -11.05 4.13
C ARG A 197 5.08 -10.43 3.06
N ASP A 198 4.32 -9.39 3.42
CA ASP A 198 3.39 -8.70 2.53
C ASP A 198 3.93 -7.36 2.04
N LEU A 199 3.70 -7.08 0.75
CA LEU A 199 4.05 -5.79 0.16
C LEU A 199 3.01 -4.71 0.50
N ALA A 200 3.29 -3.96 1.56
CA ALA A 200 2.60 -2.70 1.84
C ALA A 200 3.09 -1.59 0.90
N TRP A 201 2.62 -1.59 -0.35
CA TRP A 201 3.12 -0.71 -1.42
C TRP A 201 3.08 0.80 -1.07
N TRP A 202 2.16 1.24 -0.22
CA TRP A 202 2.08 2.64 0.26
C TRP A 202 3.24 3.03 1.21
N ARG A 203 3.92 2.06 1.82
CA ARG A 203 5.16 2.30 2.62
C ARG A 203 6.40 2.43 1.73
N LEU A 204 6.32 1.99 0.47
CA LEU A 204 7.44 2.01 -0.46
C LEU A 204 7.92 3.44 -0.71
N SER A 205 7.00 4.38 -0.93
CA SER A 205 7.33 5.80 -1.17
C SER A 205 8.11 6.42 -0.02
N GLN A 206 7.72 6.15 1.23
CA GLN A 206 8.40 6.70 2.42
C GLN A 206 9.79 6.12 2.63
N ARG A 207 9.98 4.84 2.30
CA ARG A 207 11.23 4.13 2.51
C ARG A 207 12.24 4.38 1.39
N LEU A 208 11.77 4.77 0.20
CA LEU A 208 12.62 5.05 -0.96
C LEU A 208 12.89 6.53 -1.17
N LEU A 209 11.95 7.42 -0.83
CA LEU A 209 12.18 8.85 -0.94
C LEU A 209 13.00 9.33 0.26
N SER A 210 14.05 10.11 -0.01
CA SER A 210 14.79 10.80 1.05
C SER A 210 13.82 11.67 1.86
N PRO A 211 13.95 11.73 3.20
CA PRO A 211 13.15 12.63 4.04
C PRO A 211 13.18 14.09 3.58
N TRP A 212 14.22 14.48 2.84
CA TRP A 212 14.42 15.84 2.34
C TRP A 212 13.65 16.18 1.06
N VAL A 213 13.09 15.18 0.35
CA VAL A 213 12.34 15.42 -0.89
C VAL A 213 11.12 16.30 -0.63
N ALA A 214 10.38 16.04 0.46
CA ALA A 214 9.18 16.79 0.79
C ALA A 214 9.45 18.25 1.23
N PRO A 215 10.42 18.52 2.14
CA PRO A 215 10.92 19.87 2.37
C PRO A 215 11.40 20.56 1.09
N GLY A 216 12.13 19.85 0.22
CA GLY A 216 12.62 20.41 -1.04
C GLY A 216 11.48 20.86 -1.97
N ILE A 217 10.45 20.03 -2.15
CA ILE A 217 9.26 20.38 -2.95
C ILE A 217 8.48 21.52 -2.30
N GLY A 218 8.27 21.49 -0.97
CA GLY A 218 7.55 22.53 -0.24
C GLY A 218 8.24 23.89 -0.29
N ILE A 219 9.57 23.92 -0.12
CA ILE A 219 10.39 25.14 -0.22
C ILE A 219 10.39 25.65 -1.66
N GLY A 220 10.65 24.77 -2.64
CA GLY A 220 10.67 25.15 -4.05
C GLY A 220 9.33 25.72 -4.52
N GLY A 221 8.21 25.10 -4.14
CA GLY A 221 6.88 25.60 -4.44
C GLY A 221 6.55 26.91 -3.71
N GLY A 222 6.98 27.08 -2.46
CA GLY A 222 6.80 28.32 -1.71
C GLY A 222 7.57 29.49 -2.30
N ILE A 223 8.81 29.26 -2.74
CA ILE A 223 9.63 30.27 -3.44
C ILE A 223 8.99 30.63 -4.79
N ALA A 224 8.51 29.65 -5.55
CA ALA A 224 7.84 29.91 -6.83
C ALA A 224 6.57 30.75 -6.64
N LEU A 225 5.78 30.45 -5.60
CA LEU A 225 4.57 31.19 -5.24
C LEU A 225 4.89 32.62 -4.81
N MET A 226 5.89 32.80 -3.94
CA MET A 226 6.40 34.10 -3.52
C MET A 226 6.83 34.94 -4.73
N SER A 227 7.68 34.38 -5.60
CA SER A 227 8.16 35.06 -6.80
C SER A 227 7.03 35.42 -7.77
N GLY A 228 6.04 34.53 -7.93
CA GLY A 228 4.87 34.78 -8.78
C GLY A 228 3.98 35.91 -8.25
N ILE A 229 3.74 35.96 -6.93
CA ILE A 229 2.98 37.03 -6.29
C ILE A 229 3.72 38.36 -6.41
N SER A 230 5.02 38.39 -6.10
CA SER A 230 5.85 39.60 -6.22
C SER A 230 5.87 40.14 -7.66
N ALA A 231 6.01 39.26 -8.66
CA ALA A 231 5.98 39.65 -10.07
C ALA A 231 4.60 40.18 -10.51
N GLY A 232 3.52 39.54 -10.03
CA GLY A 232 2.15 39.98 -10.29
C GLY A 232 1.84 41.36 -9.71
N ILE A 233 2.28 41.62 -8.48
CA ILE A 233 2.13 42.93 -7.83
C ILE A 233 2.97 43.98 -8.57
N ALA A 234 4.22 43.68 -8.92
CA ALA A 234 5.07 44.60 -9.68
C ALA A 234 4.43 44.99 -11.03
N ALA A 235 3.85 44.03 -11.75
CA ALA A 235 3.13 44.27 -13.00
C ALA A 235 1.81 45.05 -12.82
N ALA A 236 1.14 44.90 -11.67
CA ALA A 236 -0.02 45.72 -11.33
C ALA A 236 0.40 47.17 -11.04
N ASN A 237 1.47 47.36 -10.28
CA ASN A 237 2.01 48.68 -9.93
C ASN A 237 2.51 49.46 -11.15
N THR A 238 3.03 48.79 -12.19
CA THR A 238 3.42 49.48 -13.44
C THR A 238 2.25 50.13 -14.18
N ASN A 239 1.02 49.69 -13.91
CA ASN A 239 -0.21 50.20 -14.53
C ASN A 239 -1.08 51.04 -13.58
N ALA A 240 -0.65 51.22 -12.32
CA ALA A 240 -1.39 51.94 -11.30
C ALA A 240 -0.97 53.42 -11.22
N ASN A 241 -1.88 54.30 -10.78
CA ASN A 241 -1.51 55.66 -10.39
C ASN A 241 -0.64 55.61 -9.12
N THR A 242 0.21 56.63 -8.91
CA THR A 242 1.16 56.67 -7.79
C THR A 242 0.49 56.58 -6.41
N GLU A 243 -0.79 56.97 -6.31
CA GLU A 243 -1.58 56.90 -5.07
C GLU A 243 -2.15 55.49 -4.79
N ASP A 244 -2.27 54.63 -5.81
CA ASP A 244 -2.84 53.28 -5.71
C ASP A 244 -1.77 52.17 -5.70
N ALA A 245 -0.48 52.53 -5.83
CA ALA A 245 0.62 51.58 -5.90
C ALA A 245 0.89 50.94 -4.52
N ILE A 246 0.96 49.61 -4.50
CA ILE A 246 1.30 48.88 -3.28
C ILE A 246 2.79 49.08 -2.98
N PRO A 247 3.18 49.58 -1.79
CA PRO A 247 4.58 49.71 -1.38
C PRO A 247 5.37 48.39 -1.52
N LEU A 248 6.63 48.48 -1.93
CA LEU A 248 7.46 47.29 -2.22
C LEU A 248 7.69 46.43 -0.98
N ASP A 249 7.86 47.04 0.18
CA ASP A 249 8.02 46.38 1.47
C ASP A 249 6.74 45.62 1.89
N GLU A 250 5.57 46.21 1.66
CA GLU A 250 4.28 45.57 1.91
C GLU A 250 4.05 44.39 0.95
N ALA A 251 4.35 44.58 -0.35
CA ALA A 251 4.25 43.53 -1.36
C ALA A 251 5.17 42.33 -1.07
N LEU A 252 6.42 42.58 -0.68
CA LEU A 252 7.37 41.53 -0.32
C LEU A 252 6.97 40.79 0.96
N THR A 253 6.42 41.51 1.94
CA THR A 253 5.93 40.91 3.19
C THR A 253 4.76 39.95 2.92
N VAL A 254 3.79 40.36 2.08
CA VAL A 254 2.66 39.51 1.68
C VAL A 254 3.13 38.29 0.89
N ALA A 255 4.01 38.49 -0.10
CA ALA A 255 4.53 37.39 -0.91
C ALA A 255 5.32 36.36 -0.07
N ALA A 256 6.16 36.84 0.85
CA ALA A 256 6.94 35.98 1.75
C ALA A 256 6.04 35.23 2.74
N ALA A 257 5.02 35.89 3.30
CA ALA A 257 4.06 35.25 4.19
C ALA A 257 3.30 34.13 3.48
N VAL A 258 2.82 34.37 2.26
CA VAL A 258 2.09 33.36 1.46
C VAL A 258 3.01 32.21 1.06
N GLY A 259 4.23 32.49 0.58
CA GLY A 259 5.21 31.47 0.22
C GLY A 259 5.64 30.59 1.40
N GLY A 260 5.97 31.20 2.54
CA GLY A 260 6.35 30.49 3.76
C GLY A 260 5.21 29.64 4.33
N THR A 261 3.99 30.18 4.31
CA THR A 261 2.77 29.46 4.72
C THR A 261 2.53 28.24 3.84
N PHE A 262 2.67 28.38 2.52
CA PHE A 262 2.59 27.27 1.58
C PHE A 262 3.64 26.19 1.87
N THR A 263 4.90 26.59 2.10
CA THR A 263 5.99 25.65 2.44
C THR A 263 5.68 24.85 3.70
N ILE A 264 5.24 25.53 4.77
CA ILE A 264 4.87 24.88 6.04
C ILE A 264 3.72 23.89 5.79
N PHE A 265 2.68 24.29 5.06
CA PHE A 265 1.56 23.39 4.76
C PHE A 265 1.95 22.21 3.91
N ALA A 266 2.73 22.40 2.85
CA ALA A 266 3.18 21.31 2.00
C ALA A 266 3.97 20.26 2.80
N ILE A 267 4.88 20.71 3.68
CA ILE A 267 5.66 19.83 4.56
C ILE A 267 4.75 19.10 5.55
N VAL A 268 3.90 19.85 6.25
CA VAL A 268 3.03 19.31 7.29
C VAL A 268 2.01 18.33 6.71
N ILE A 269 1.40 18.63 5.57
CA ILE A 269 0.46 17.73 4.86
C ILE A 269 1.18 16.46 4.41
N TRP A 270 2.39 16.59 3.85
CA TRP A 270 3.18 15.44 3.41
C TRP A 270 3.48 14.50 4.57
N TYR A 271 4.00 15.02 5.68
CA TYR A 271 4.35 14.19 6.83
C TYR A 271 3.13 13.68 7.61
N ALA A 272 2.04 14.43 7.65
CA ALA A 272 0.79 13.96 8.25
C ALA A 272 0.13 12.86 7.41
N GLY A 273 0.28 12.90 6.08
CA GLY A 273 -0.21 11.88 5.15
C GLY A 273 0.73 10.69 4.95
N ALA A 274 2.02 10.87 5.25
CA ALA A 274 3.02 9.82 5.15
C ALA A 274 2.65 8.66 6.09
N GLY A 275 2.61 7.45 5.55
CA GLY A 275 2.42 6.21 6.31
C GLY A 275 0.97 5.74 6.38
N ARG A 276 0.02 6.54 5.88
CA ARG A 276 -1.38 6.14 5.86
C ARG A 276 -1.58 4.93 4.96
N ALA A 277 -2.32 3.94 5.47
CA ALA A 277 -2.82 2.85 4.64
C ALA A 277 -3.77 3.44 3.58
N PRO A 278 -3.83 2.86 2.37
CA PRO A 278 -4.67 3.37 1.29
C PRO A 278 -6.12 3.42 1.75
N GLY A 279 -6.70 4.62 1.64
CA GLY A 279 -8.04 4.91 2.11
C GLY A 279 -9.09 4.36 1.15
N ARG A 280 -10.18 3.80 1.68
CA ARG A 280 -11.30 3.33 0.86
C ARG A 280 -12.53 4.16 1.15
N LEU A 281 -13.13 4.71 0.08
CA LEU A 281 -14.43 5.35 0.16
C LEU A 281 -15.48 4.29 0.54
N SER A 282 -16.01 4.37 1.76
CA SER A 282 -17.11 3.51 2.21
C SER A 282 -18.05 4.30 3.11
N PHE A 283 -19.36 4.11 2.90
CA PHE A 283 -20.40 4.82 3.64
C PHE A 283 -20.86 3.98 4.83
N ALA A 284 -20.06 3.95 5.90
CA ALA A 284 -20.46 3.28 7.14
C ALA A 284 -21.06 4.27 8.14
N ILE A 285 -22.34 4.08 8.49
CA ILE A 285 -23.08 4.95 9.41
C ILE A 285 -22.52 4.83 10.85
N ARG A 286 -22.05 3.65 11.24
CA ARG A 286 -21.53 3.36 12.59
C ARG A 286 -20.16 4.02 12.82
N GLY A 287 -20.02 4.78 13.91
CA GLY A 287 -18.77 5.48 14.27
C GLY A 287 -18.43 6.71 13.41
N SER A 288 -19.35 7.12 12.53
CA SER A 288 -19.17 8.23 11.59
C SER A 288 -18.86 9.57 12.27
N LEU A 289 -19.58 9.91 13.35
CA LEU A 289 -19.36 11.13 14.12
C LEU A 289 -17.95 11.17 14.76
N GLY A 290 -17.46 10.02 15.26
CA GLY A 290 -16.12 9.92 15.84
C GLY A 290 -15.00 10.05 14.80
N ARG A 291 -15.22 9.61 13.56
CA ARG A 291 -14.28 9.83 12.45
C ARG A 291 -14.29 11.28 11.96
N LEU A 292 -15.47 11.88 11.86
CA LEU A 292 -15.66 13.28 11.48
C LEU A 292 -14.99 14.23 12.48
N ARG A 293 -15.26 14.05 13.79
CA ARG A 293 -14.63 14.86 14.85
C ARG A 293 -13.11 14.73 14.86
N ARG A 294 -12.58 13.51 14.62
CA ARG A 294 -11.13 13.30 14.49
C ARG A 294 -10.55 14.03 13.28
N GLY A 295 -11.19 13.91 12.11
CA GLY A 295 -10.74 14.64 10.92
C GLY A 295 -10.75 16.16 11.11
N PHE A 296 -11.81 16.69 11.71
CA PHE A 296 -11.91 18.11 12.04
C PHE A 296 -10.80 18.54 13.01
N ALA A 297 -10.63 17.81 14.11
CA ALA A 297 -9.60 18.11 15.11
C ALA A 297 -8.19 18.04 14.52
N THR A 298 -7.89 17.02 13.72
CA THR A 298 -6.59 16.89 13.05
C THR A 298 -6.36 18.04 12.07
N GLY A 299 -7.35 18.41 11.26
CA GLY A 299 -7.19 19.51 10.31
C GLY A 299 -7.09 20.88 10.96
N ALA A 300 -7.85 21.13 12.02
CA ALA A 300 -7.72 22.35 12.81
C ALA A 300 -6.35 22.42 13.48
N ALA A 301 -5.88 21.34 14.09
CA ALA A 301 -4.55 21.27 14.70
C ALA A 301 -3.42 21.47 13.69
N LEU A 302 -3.57 20.94 12.46
CA LEU A 302 -2.60 21.09 11.37
C LEU A 302 -2.28 22.56 11.04
N ILE A 303 -3.30 23.42 11.15
CA ILE A 303 -3.23 24.85 10.85
C ILE A 303 -2.89 25.64 12.11
N ALA A 304 -3.54 25.33 13.23
CA ALA A 304 -3.38 26.08 14.47
C ALA A 304 -2.00 25.91 15.11
N VAL A 305 -1.42 24.70 15.11
CA VAL A 305 -0.11 24.43 15.73
C VAL A 305 1.02 25.30 15.18
N PRO A 306 1.19 25.47 13.85
CA PRO A 306 2.20 26.39 13.32
C PRO A 306 1.78 27.86 13.35
N ALA A 307 0.49 28.17 13.15
CA ALA A 307 0.05 29.56 12.98
C ALA A 307 -0.08 30.32 14.31
N VAL A 308 -0.49 29.66 15.40
CA VAL A 308 -0.67 30.31 16.71
C VAL A 308 0.65 30.86 17.26
N PRO A 309 1.78 30.13 17.27
CA PRO A 309 3.07 30.69 17.69
C PRO A 309 3.49 31.90 16.85
N VAL A 310 3.28 31.88 15.54
CA VAL A 310 3.61 33.02 14.65
C VAL A 310 2.78 34.24 15.01
N LEU A 311 1.47 34.07 15.19
CA LEU A 311 0.57 35.17 15.60
C LEU A 311 0.94 35.71 16.99
N LEU A 312 1.29 34.84 17.94
CA LEU A 312 1.72 35.26 19.29
C LEU A 312 3.06 36.01 19.27
N VAL A 313 4.03 35.55 18.48
CA VAL A 313 5.31 36.25 18.31
C VAL A 313 5.09 37.60 17.63
N ALA A 314 4.24 37.66 16.60
CA ALA A 314 3.88 38.92 15.94
C ALA A 314 3.22 39.90 16.93
N ALA A 315 2.26 39.44 17.73
CA ALA A 315 1.61 40.24 18.77
C ALA A 315 2.62 40.74 19.82
N GLY A 316 3.55 39.89 20.26
CA GLY A 316 4.62 40.27 21.18
C GLY A 316 5.58 41.30 20.58
N ALA A 317 5.94 41.15 19.31
CA ALA A 317 6.79 42.11 18.60
C ALA A 317 6.11 43.47 18.44
N ILE A 318 4.82 43.49 18.09
CA ILE A 318 3.99 44.71 18.02
C ILE A 318 3.91 45.39 19.40
N GLN A 319 3.78 44.61 20.47
CA GLN A 319 3.69 45.14 21.83
C GLN A 319 5.00 45.82 22.29
N VAL A 320 6.15 45.40 21.77
CA VAL A 320 7.48 45.91 22.12
C VAL A 320 7.93 47.06 21.21
N SER A 321 7.32 47.22 20.02
CA SER A 321 7.60 48.31 19.09
C SER A 321 6.76 49.56 19.41
N ASP A 322 6.22 50.24 18.40
CA ASP A 322 5.40 51.46 18.55
C ASP A 322 3.96 51.20 19.05
N GLY A 323 3.64 49.94 19.38
CA GLY A 323 2.36 49.54 19.94
C GLY A 323 1.23 49.33 18.92
N TRP A 324 0.00 49.23 19.43
CA TRP A 324 -1.19 48.89 18.64
C TRP A 324 -1.83 50.13 18.01
N SER A 325 -1.35 50.55 16.85
CA SER A 325 -2.05 51.54 16.01
C SER A 325 -3.28 50.92 15.34
N PHE A 326 -4.22 51.75 14.88
CA PHE A 326 -5.42 51.28 14.17
C PHE A 326 -5.08 50.39 12.97
N THR A 327 -4.10 50.80 12.16
CA THR A 327 -3.63 50.05 10.99
C THR A 327 -3.04 48.70 11.39
N VAL A 328 -2.21 48.65 12.44
CA VAL A 328 -1.59 47.40 12.92
C VAL A 328 -2.65 46.44 13.47
N ILE A 329 -3.65 46.95 14.21
CA ILE A 329 -4.78 46.15 14.69
C ILE A 329 -5.53 45.55 13.49
N GLN A 330 -5.81 46.36 12.47
CA GLN A 330 -6.52 45.90 11.28
C GLN A 330 -5.77 44.78 10.56
N THR A 331 -4.47 44.96 10.28
CA THR A 331 -3.63 43.92 9.64
C THR A 331 -3.54 42.65 10.47
N TYR A 332 -3.43 42.77 11.80
CA TYR A 332 -3.39 41.60 12.69
C TYR A 332 -4.70 40.82 12.69
N ILE A 333 -5.85 41.52 12.71
CA ILE A 333 -7.18 40.90 12.62
C ILE A 333 -7.37 40.21 11.27
N GLU A 334 -6.94 40.83 10.16
CA GLU A 334 -7.01 40.24 8.83
C GLU A 334 -6.18 38.94 8.74
N ALA A 335 -4.96 38.93 9.28
CA ALA A 335 -4.12 37.75 9.36
C ALA A 335 -4.75 36.63 10.21
N LEU A 336 -5.29 36.99 11.40
CA LEU A 336 -6.00 36.05 12.27
C LEU A 336 -7.24 35.46 11.58
N ALA A 337 -8.01 36.28 10.88
CA ALA A 337 -9.19 35.86 10.13
C ALA A 337 -8.80 34.91 8.99
N ALA A 338 -7.74 35.21 8.24
CA ALA A 338 -7.23 34.36 7.16
C ALA A 338 -6.76 32.98 7.68
N VAL A 339 -5.98 32.95 8.77
CA VAL A 339 -5.53 31.71 9.42
C VAL A 339 -6.74 30.90 9.93
N THR A 340 -7.72 31.55 10.55
CA THR A 340 -8.91 30.89 11.07
C THR A 340 -9.78 30.32 9.94
N ALA A 341 -9.98 31.07 8.85
CA ALA A 341 -10.69 30.60 7.68
C ALA A 341 -10.01 29.37 7.06
N LEU A 342 -8.67 29.41 6.92
CA LEU A 342 -7.90 28.28 6.43
C LEU A 342 -7.98 27.07 7.38
N ALA A 343 -7.94 27.30 8.70
CA ALA A 343 -8.15 26.28 9.73
C ALA A 343 -9.48 25.55 9.55
N VAL A 344 -10.56 26.31 9.35
CA VAL A 344 -11.90 25.76 9.13
C VAL A 344 -11.96 24.98 7.81
N VAL A 345 -11.43 25.52 6.71
CA VAL A 345 -11.45 24.85 5.40
C VAL A 345 -10.72 23.50 5.47
N VAL A 346 -9.51 23.47 6.03
CA VAL A 346 -8.72 22.24 6.14
C VAL A 346 -9.33 21.27 7.15
N ALA A 347 -9.86 21.76 8.27
CA ALA A 347 -10.60 20.94 9.23
C ALA A 347 -11.83 20.27 8.58
N VAL A 348 -12.62 21.01 7.80
CA VAL A 348 -13.78 20.47 7.09
C VAL A 348 -13.35 19.46 6.02
N ALA A 349 -12.31 19.77 5.23
CA ALA A 349 -11.81 18.85 4.20
C ALA A 349 -11.35 17.51 4.82
N LEU A 350 -10.58 17.55 5.91
CA LEU A 350 -10.15 16.35 6.62
C LEU A 350 -11.27 15.65 7.38
N ALA A 351 -12.26 16.39 7.88
CA ALA A 351 -13.47 15.82 8.47
C ALA A 351 -14.27 15.00 7.44
N VAL A 352 -14.46 15.54 6.23
CA VAL A 352 -15.13 14.86 5.11
C VAL A 352 -14.32 13.66 4.66
N HIS A 353 -13.00 13.81 4.49
CA HIS A 353 -12.12 12.71 4.10
C HIS A 353 -12.18 11.54 5.09
N ASN A 354 -11.99 11.80 6.38
CA ASN A 354 -12.02 10.76 7.42
C ASN A 354 -13.43 10.18 7.62
N TRP A 355 -14.48 10.96 7.35
CA TRP A 355 -15.85 10.46 7.40
C TRP A 355 -16.10 9.40 6.31
N LEU A 356 -15.57 9.64 5.11
CA LEU A 356 -15.64 8.75 3.94
C LEU A 356 -14.66 7.57 4.00
N ASP A 357 -13.58 7.69 4.77
CA ASP A 357 -12.62 6.61 5.01
C ASP A 357 -13.13 5.67 6.10
N ALA A 358 -14.04 4.77 5.74
CA ALA A 358 -14.61 3.80 6.66
C ALA A 358 -14.24 2.35 6.28
N PRO A 359 -13.98 1.47 7.27
CA PRO A 359 -13.61 0.08 7.00
C PRO A 359 -14.71 -0.63 6.20
N PRO A 360 -14.36 -1.46 5.21
CA PRO A 360 -15.32 -2.09 4.33
C PRO A 360 -16.29 -2.98 5.11
N THR A 361 -17.57 -2.89 4.77
CA THR A 361 -18.65 -3.66 5.40
C THR A 361 -18.78 -5.07 4.84
N SER A 362 -18.10 -5.39 3.74
CA SER A 362 -18.04 -6.74 3.17
C SER A 362 -16.66 -7.05 2.58
N ALA A 363 -16.26 -8.33 2.68
CA ALA A 363 -15.11 -8.88 1.97
C ALA A 363 -15.47 -9.02 0.48
N ALA A 364 -15.54 -7.91 -0.24
CA ALA A 364 -15.69 -7.93 -1.69
C ALA A 364 -14.38 -8.40 -2.34
N GLN A 365 -14.47 -9.15 -3.44
CA GLN A 365 -13.33 -9.59 -4.24
C GLN A 365 -12.42 -8.40 -4.55
N ALA A 366 -11.28 -8.35 -3.90
CA ALA A 366 -10.41 -7.21 -3.94
C ALA A 366 -9.22 -7.53 -4.85
N SER A 367 -9.26 -7.03 -6.09
CA SER A 367 -8.11 -7.15 -6.99
C SER A 367 -7.09 -6.04 -6.69
N PRO A 368 -5.78 -6.30 -6.80
CA PRO A 368 -4.74 -5.28 -6.57
C PRO A 368 -4.94 -4.01 -7.40
N GLU A 369 -5.37 -4.16 -8.65
CA GLU A 369 -5.71 -3.02 -9.51
C GLU A 369 -6.95 -2.25 -9.02
N GLY A 370 -7.97 -2.95 -8.54
CA GLY A 370 -9.17 -2.35 -7.97
C GLY A 370 -8.82 -1.49 -6.76
N PHE A 371 -7.93 -1.98 -5.89
CA PHE A 371 -7.38 -1.21 -4.77
C PHE A 371 -6.66 0.06 -5.20
N LEU A 372 -5.74 -0.03 -6.16
CA LEU A 372 -5.01 1.13 -6.66
C LEU A 372 -5.95 2.17 -7.29
N ARG A 373 -6.95 1.73 -8.06
CA ARG A 373 -7.94 2.65 -8.65
C ARG A 373 -8.81 3.30 -7.57
N GLN A 374 -9.19 2.56 -6.54
CA GLN A 374 -10.00 3.08 -5.43
C GLN A 374 -9.21 4.10 -4.59
N ASP A 375 -7.93 3.84 -4.34
CA ASP A 375 -7.04 4.77 -3.64
C ASP A 375 -6.77 6.05 -4.45
N ARG A 376 -6.57 5.93 -5.77
CA ARG A 376 -6.46 7.11 -6.65
C ARG A 376 -7.76 7.93 -6.63
N ARG A 377 -8.93 7.28 -6.67
CA ARG A 377 -10.23 7.94 -6.59
C ARG A 377 -10.45 8.62 -5.25
N SER A 378 -10.08 7.99 -4.12
CA SER A 378 -10.19 8.61 -2.80
C SER A 378 -9.29 9.84 -2.69
N SER A 379 -8.08 9.77 -3.23
CA SER A 379 -7.14 10.90 -3.33
C SER A 379 -7.70 12.06 -4.17
N TRP A 380 -8.30 11.76 -5.33
CA TRP A 380 -8.95 12.78 -6.16
C TRP A 380 -10.16 13.42 -5.48
N VAL A 381 -10.99 12.64 -4.79
CA VAL A 381 -12.13 13.18 -4.03
C VAL A 381 -11.62 14.06 -2.88
N ALA A 382 -10.57 13.65 -2.19
CA ALA A 382 -9.94 14.47 -1.14
C ALA A 382 -9.43 15.81 -1.71
N ALA A 383 -8.78 15.80 -2.87
CA ALA A 383 -8.32 17.01 -3.55
C ALA A 383 -9.49 17.90 -4.02
N ALA A 384 -10.52 17.33 -4.65
CA ALA A 384 -11.67 18.05 -5.19
C ALA A 384 -12.57 18.68 -4.11
N VAL A 385 -12.67 18.06 -2.93
CA VAL A 385 -13.37 18.65 -1.77
C VAL A 385 -12.63 19.90 -1.26
N GLY A 386 -11.31 19.98 -1.44
CA GLY A 386 -10.52 21.19 -1.17
C GLY A 386 -10.73 22.30 -2.21
N GLU A 387 -11.01 21.96 -3.47
CA GLU A 387 -11.15 22.93 -4.57
C GLU A 387 -12.54 23.61 -4.60
N ARG A 388 -13.60 22.92 -4.20
CA ARG A 388 -14.98 23.42 -4.33
C ARG A 388 -15.41 24.48 -3.32
N SER A 389 -14.60 24.80 -2.30
CA SER A 389 -14.89 25.90 -1.37
C SER A 389 -14.63 27.29 -1.97
N TRP A 390 -13.97 27.39 -3.13
CA TRP A 390 -13.63 28.70 -3.73
C TRP A 390 -14.64 29.21 -4.77
N LEU A 391 -15.50 28.34 -5.31
CA LEU A 391 -16.43 28.69 -6.41
C LEU A 391 -17.78 29.27 -5.94
N PHE A 392 -18.10 29.24 -4.65
CA PHE A 392 -19.38 29.74 -4.14
C PHE A 392 -19.40 31.24 -3.79
N SER A 393 -18.27 31.95 -3.85
CA SER A 393 -18.20 33.39 -3.55
C SER A 393 -18.36 34.32 -4.78
N ARG A 394 -18.36 33.80 -6.01
CA ARG A 394 -18.46 34.61 -7.24
C ARG A 394 -19.85 34.72 -7.88
N LEU A 395 -20.89 34.05 -7.37
CA LEU A 395 -22.24 34.07 -7.96
C LEU A 395 -23.26 34.97 -7.20
N ARG A 396 -22.80 35.90 -6.36
CA ARG A 396 -23.69 36.81 -5.60
C ARG A 396 -23.38 38.30 -5.73
N ARG A 397 -22.93 38.75 -6.92
CA ARG A 397 -22.96 40.18 -7.27
C ARG A 397 -23.53 40.37 -8.68
N SER A 398 -24.86 40.42 -8.74
CA SER A 398 -25.60 41.12 -9.79
C SER A 398 -26.57 42.04 -9.05
N PRO A 399 -26.57 43.36 -9.28
CA PRO A 399 -27.54 44.25 -8.64
C PRO A 399 -28.88 44.18 -9.41
N PRO A 400 -30.04 44.23 -8.73
CA PRO A 400 -31.31 44.51 -9.39
C PRO A 400 -31.49 46.04 -9.59
N PRO A 401 -32.43 46.46 -10.46
CA PRO A 401 -32.36 47.71 -11.24
C PRO A 401 -32.58 49.01 -10.46
#